data_AF-A0A2G8JH81-F1
#
_entry.id   AF-A0A2G8JH81-F1
#
_cell.length_a   1.000
_cell.length_b   1.000
_cell.length_c   1.000
_cell.angle_alpha   90.00
_cell.angle_beta   90.00
_cell.angle_gamma   90.00
#
_symmetry.space_group_name_H-M   'P 1'
#
loop_
_entity.id
_entity.type
_entity.pdbx_description
1 polymer ?
#
loop_
_entity_poly.entity_id
_entity_poly.type
_entity_poly.pdbx_seq_one_letter_code
_entity_poly.pdbx_strand_id
1 'polypeptide(L)'
;MDYSSKNIPLPSCREYTKRLLEKVESVIKRMRWKAFFFLNSDTDTDDTSSGDEPNSDDFYGFKSRRAPPQIEEVIGFERDMLDIVENIKFRKVNDDFQTTLTEDVKKINSSKRIFAPADKTRNFYEMDKPKYEKLLSENITQKYKTTDSNTVEDIEKECANISEKLHISDRIPNTAVRPAFVTVKDHKENFPNSVKCRLTTPRKPQ
;
A
#
# COMPACT_ATOMS: atom_id res chain seq x y z
N MET A 1 -4.48 7.04 -25.71
CA MET A 1 -3.14 6.87 -25.11
C MET A 1 -2.67 5.48 -25.46
N ASP A 2 -1.64 5.34 -26.31
CA ASP A 2 -1.11 4.05 -26.74
C ASP A 2 0.05 3.62 -25.85
N TYR A 3 -0.29 3.20 -24.63
CA TYR A 3 0.69 2.74 -23.65
C TYR A 3 0.62 1.22 -23.51
N SER A 4 1.78 0.57 -23.49
CA SER A 4 1.87 -0.83 -23.06
C SER A 4 1.84 -0.88 -21.54
N SER A 5 1.09 -1.84 -20.97
CA SER A 5 1.15 -2.13 -19.53
C SER A 5 2.53 -2.64 -19.07
N LYS A 6 3.41 -2.95 -20.03
CA LYS A 6 4.82 -3.31 -19.79
C LYS A 6 5.76 -2.11 -19.85
N ASN A 7 5.28 -0.92 -20.19
CA ASN A 7 6.12 0.28 -20.19
C ASN A 7 6.43 0.64 -18.73
N ILE A 8 7.72 0.68 -18.39
CA ILE A 8 8.20 1.03 -17.05
C ILE A 8 8.81 2.44 -17.15
N PRO A 9 8.18 3.46 -16.54
CA PRO A 9 8.78 4.79 -16.54
C PRO A 9 10.03 4.81 -15.66
N LEU A 10 11.02 5.61 -16.07
CA LEU A 10 12.15 5.95 -15.21
C LEU A 10 11.66 6.91 -14.11
N PRO A 11 11.87 6.57 -12.82
CA PRO A 11 11.48 7.46 -11.73
C PRO A 11 12.39 8.70 -11.67
N SER A 12 11.91 9.75 -11.01
CA SER A 12 12.76 10.89 -10.68
C SER A 12 13.88 10.47 -9.73
N CYS A 13 14.99 11.23 -9.71
CA CYS A 13 16.08 11.02 -8.75
C CYS A 13 15.57 10.94 -7.30
N ARG A 14 14.64 11.83 -6.93
CA ARG A 14 14.05 11.86 -5.59
C ARG A 14 13.26 10.58 -5.28
N GLU A 15 12.39 10.15 -6.19
CA GLU A 15 11.58 8.95 -5.99
C GLU A 15 12.44 7.69 -5.94
N TYR A 16 13.46 7.60 -6.81
CA TYR A 16 14.42 6.50 -6.76
C TYR A 16 15.17 6.45 -5.42
N THR A 17 15.73 7.59 -4.99
CA THR A 17 16.50 7.69 -3.74
C THR A 17 15.63 7.33 -2.54
N LYS A 18 14.38 7.82 -2.50
CA LYS A 18 13.43 7.46 -1.45
C LYS A 18 13.18 5.95 -1.40
N ARG A 19 12.87 5.32 -2.54
CA ARG A 19 12.65 3.87 -2.59
C ARG A 19 13.90 3.08 -2.23
N LEU A 20 15.07 3.55 -2.64
CA LEU A 20 16.34 2.91 -2.29
C LEU A 20 16.58 2.98 -0.78
N LEU A 21 16.40 4.14 -0.15
CA LEU A 21 16.48 4.31 1.30
C LEU A 21 15.51 3.37 2.03
N GLU A 22 14.25 3.28 1.58
CA GLU A 22 13.28 2.34 2.15
C GLU A 22 13.76 0.88 2.06
N LYS A 23 14.44 0.48 0.98
CA LYS A 23 14.99 -0.88 0.84
C LYS A 23 16.24 -1.09 1.69
N VAL A 24 17.13 -0.12 1.77
CA VAL A 24 18.32 -0.17 2.62
C VAL A 24 17.91 -0.25 4.09
N GLU A 25 16.99 0.60 4.53
CA GLU A 25 16.43 0.55 5.89
C GLU A 25 15.78 -0.80 6.18
N SER A 26 15.07 -1.38 5.20
CA SER A 26 14.48 -2.72 5.33
C SER A 26 15.54 -3.81 5.53
N VAL A 27 16.69 -3.72 4.85
CA VAL A 27 17.84 -4.63 5.05
C VAL A 27 18.44 -4.43 6.45
N ILE A 28 18.75 -3.18 6.81
CA ILE A 28 19.32 -2.82 8.11
C ILE A 28 18.44 -3.34 9.25
N LYS A 29 17.12 -3.09 9.20
CA LYS A 29 16.19 -3.59 10.22
C LYS A 29 16.21 -5.10 10.35
N ARG A 30 16.28 -5.84 9.23
CA ARG A 30 16.38 -7.31 9.28
C ARG A 30 17.68 -7.78 9.89
N MET A 31 18.81 -7.13 9.58
CA MET A 31 20.10 -7.47 10.15
C MET A 31 20.15 -7.16 11.64
N ARG A 32 19.65 -6.00 12.06
CA ARG A 32 19.53 -5.66 13.48
C ARG A 32 18.68 -6.68 14.23
N TRP A 33 17.51 -7.04 13.72
CA TRP A 33 16.70 -8.08 14.37
C TRP A 33 17.45 -9.41 14.51
N LYS A 34 18.14 -9.85 13.45
CA LYS A 34 18.92 -11.09 13.50
C LYS A 34 20.07 -11.03 14.51
N ALA A 35 20.83 -9.94 14.51
CA ALA A 35 21.93 -9.74 15.44
C ALA A 35 21.41 -9.63 16.88
N PHE A 36 20.28 -8.95 17.12
CA PHE A 36 19.67 -8.84 18.44
C PHE A 36 19.32 -10.22 19.01
N PHE A 37 18.64 -11.07 18.24
CA PHE A 37 18.30 -12.42 18.70
C PHE A 37 19.53 -13.32 18.83
N PHE A 38 20.56 -13.14 18.01
CA PHE A 38 21.79 -13.92 18.10
C PHE A 38 22.65 -13.55 19.31
N LEU A 39 22.73 -12.26 19.67
CA LEU A 39 23.50 -11.80 20.82
C LEU A 39 22.79 -12.07 22.15
N ASN A 40 21.46 -12.10 22.13
CA ASN A 40 20.64 -12.41 23.32
C ASN A 40 20.23 -13.90 23.41
N SER A 41 20.69 -14.77 22.52
CA SER A 41 20.34 -16.21 22.60
C SER A 41 21.02 -16.93 23.76
N ASP A 42 22.10 -16.39 24.31
CA ASP A 42 22.84 -16.98 25.43
C ASP A 42 22.27 -16.61 26.81
N THR A 43 21.30 -15.70 26.88
CA THR A 43 20.61 -15.34 28.14
C THR A 43 19.36 -16.18 28.42
N ASP A 44 18.95 -17.04 27.47
CA ASP A 44 17.77 -17.92 27.58
C ASP A 44 18.14 -19.39 27.90
N THR A 45 19.35 -19.65 28.42
CA THR A 45 19.69 -20.94 29.03
C THR A 45 19.63 -20.85 30.56
N ASP A 46 18.43 -20.74 31.11
CA ASP A 46 18.03 -21.34 32.40
C ASP A 46 16.53 -21.06 32.61
N ASP A 47 15.69 -21.93 32.05
CA ASP A 47 14.52 -22.47 32.76
C ASP A 47 13.80 -23.49 31.87
N THR A 48 14.36 -24.69 31.83
CA THR A 48 13.54 -25.90 31.68
C THR A 48 13.28 -26.42 33.08
N SER A 49 12.14 -26.08 33.70
CA SER A 49 11.47 -26.87 34.74
C SER A 49 10.23 -26.16 35.31
N SER A 50 9.03 -26.49 34.82
CA SER A 50 7.80 -26.78 35.59
C SER A 50 6.56 -26.59 34.73
N GLY A 51 5.56 -27.46 34.95
CA GLY A 51 4.39 -27.61 34.10
C GLY A 51 3.44 -26.41 34.06
N ASP A 52 2.57 -26.45 33.06
CA ASP A 52 1.29 -25.72 32.99
C ASP A 52 1.34 -24.19 33.15
N GLU A 53 2.08 -23.49 32.28
CA GLU A 53 1.76 -22.08 31.96
C GLU A 53 1.88 -21.81 30.45
N PRO A 54 0.86 -21.26 29.77
CA PRO A 54 0.94 -20.89 28.37
C PRO A 54 1.71 -19.56 28.26
N ASN A 55 3.03 -19.59 28.46
CA ASN A 55 3.86 -18.39 28.30
C ASN A 55 4.29 -18.25 26.85
N SER A 56 3.32 -17.88 26.01
CA SER A 56 3.56 -17.13 24.79
C SER A 56 2.28 -16.36 24.54
N ASP A 57 2.33 -15.03 24.63
CA ASP A 57 1.28 -14.20 24.04
C ASP A 57 1.03 -14.72 22.63
N ASP A 58 -0.10 -15.42 22.44
CA ASP A 58 -0.49 -15.95 21.15
C ASP A 58 -0.82 -14.74 20.27
N PHE A 59 0.19 -14.18 19.62
CA PHE A 59 0.01 -13.00 18.77
C PHE A 59 -0.74 -13.34 17.47
N TYR A 60 -1.42 -14.51 17.38
CA TYR A 60 -2.23 -14.96 16.24
C TYR A 60 -1.57 -14.80 14.86
N GLY A 61 -0.23 -14.90 14.80
CA GLY A 61 0.56 -14.67 13.58
C GLY A 61 0.77 -13.21 13.18
N PHE A 62 0.32 -12.24 13.99
CA PHE A 62 0.57 -10.82 13.79
C PHE A 62 2.02 -10.45 14.09
N LYS A 63 2.68 -9.82 13.11
CA LYS A 63 4.06 -9.36 13.23
C LYS A 63 4.17 -8.17 14.16
N SER A 64 5.27 -8.10 14.91
CA SER A 64 5.58 -6.92 15.73
C SER A 64 5.80 -5.68 14.84
N ARG A 65 5.33 -4.52 15.31
CA ARG A 65 5.60 -3.20 14.70
C ARG A 65 6.81 -2.50 15.33
N ARG A 66 7.45 -3.11 16.33
CA ARG A 66 8.61 -2.53 17.01
C ARG A 66 9.78 -2.37 16.03
N ALA A 67 10.56 -1.33 16.23
CA ALA A 67 11.83 -1.17 15.55
C ALA A 67 12.91 -1.96 16.30
N PRO A 68 13.87 -2.58 15.60
CA PRO A 68 14.99 -3.23 16.27
C PRO A 68 15.90 -2.18 16.93
N PRO A 69 16.50 -2.50 18.09
CA PRO A 69 17.48 -1.62 18.71
C PRO A 69 18.71 -1.47 17.82
N GLN A 70 19.49 -0.41 18.07
CA GLN A 70 20.78 -0.25 17.43
C GLN A 70 21.79 -1.19 18.08
N ILE A 71 22.63 -1.84 17.26
CA ILE A 71 23.59 -2.86 17.67
C ILE A 71 24.97 -2.39 17.27
N GLU A 72 25.88 -2.25 18.25
CA GLU A 72 27.19 -1.62 18.08
C GLU A 72 28.00 -2.27 16.96
N GLU A 73 27.97 -3.60 16.88
CA GLU A 73 28.68 -4.42 15.90
C GLU A 73 28.22 -4.16 14.46
N VAL A 74 26.99 -3.68 14.26
CA VAL A 74 26.38 -3.47 12.94
C VAL A 74 26.44 -2.00 12.51
N ILE A 75 26.78 -1.07 13.41
CA ILE A 75 26.80 0.38 13.12
C ILE A 75 27.74 0.72 11.97
N GLY A 76 28.93 0.12 11.91
CA GLY A 76 29.88 0.36 10.83
C GLY A 76 29.30 0.03 9.45
N PHE A 77 28.73 -1.16 9.32
CA PHE A 77 28.05 -1.62 8.11
C PHE A 77 26.87 -0.73 7.71
N GLU A 78 26.08 -0.25 8.67
CA GLU A 78 24.95 0.64 8.41
C GLU A 78 25.39 1.98 7.82
N ARG A 79 26.49 2.54 8.34
CA ARG A 79 27.08 3.78 7.81
C ARG A 79 27.55 3.58 6.38
N ASP A 80 28.30 2.51 6.12
CA ASP A 80 28.80 2.20 4.77
C ASP A 80 27.64 2.05 3.77
N MET A 81 26.53 1.41 4.18
CA MET A 81 25.34 1.27 3.34
C MET A 81 24.67 2.61 3.02
N LEU A 82 24.65 3.55 3.98
CA LEU A 82 24.12 4.90 3.76
C LEU A 82 25.05 5.72 2.86
N ASP A 83 26.37 5.59 3.05
CA ASP A 83 27.38 6.25 2.22
C ASP A 83 27.27 5.79 0.75
N ILE A 84 26.98 4.51 0.51
CA ILE A 84 26.71 4.00 -0.85
C ILE A 84 25.51 4.73 -1.46
N VAL A 85 24.42 4.93 -0.71
CA VAL A 85 23.22 5.61 -1.21
C VAL A 85 23.51 7.07 -1.53
N GLU A 86 24.26 7.75 -0.67
CA GLU A 86 24.63 9.16 -0.86
C GLU A 86 25.50 9.37 -2.10
N ASN A 87 26.40 8.43 -2.39
CA ASN A 87 27.33 8.54 -3.51
C ASN A 87 26.74 8.15 -4.87
N ILE A 88 25.45 7.80 -4.96
CA ILE A 88 24.81 7.45 -6.23
C ILE A 88 24.69 8.69 -7.12
N LYS A 89 25.26 8.57 -8.32
CA LYS A 89 25.17 9.60 -9.35
C LYS A 89 24.09 9.26 -10.36
N PHE A 90 23.24 10.24 -10.64
CA PHE A 90 22.18 10.11 -11.64
C PHE A 90 22.61 10.75 -12.95
N ARG A 91 22.26 10.11 -14.06
CA ARG A 91 22.36 10.72 -15.40
C ARG A 91 21.00 11.26 -15.82
N LYS A 92 20.99 12.37 -16.54
CA LYS A 92 19.79 12.85 -17.21
C LYS A 92 19.53 11.97 -18.44
N VAL A 93 18.36 11.37 -18.50
CA VAL A 93 17.88 10.62 -19.67
C VAL A 93 16.77 11.42 -20.30
N ASN A 94 16.91 11.74 -21.58
CA ASN A 94 15.82 12.30 -22.37
C ASN A 94 15.23 11.14 -23.19
N ASP A 95 13.93 10.92 -23.04
CA ASP A 95 13.20 9.83 -23.68
C ASP A 95 11.84 10.37 -24.14
N ASP A 96 11.48 10.07 -25.39
CA ASP A 96 10.27 10.59 -26.02
C ASP A 96 9.02 10.04 -25.32
N PHE A 97 9.07 8.78 -24.88
CA PHE A 97 7.99 8.17 -24.13
C PHE A 97 7.75 8.88 -22.79
N GLN A 98 8.80 9.19 -22.04
CA GLN A 98 8.70 9.95 -20.78
C GLN A 98 8.18 11.37 -20.97
N THR A 99 8.57 12.03 -22.06
CA THR A 99 8.09 13.37 -22.40
C THR A 99 6.59 13.32 -22.69
N THR A 100 6.17 12.39 -23.55
CA THR A 100 4.74 12.16 -23.89
C THR A 100 3.92 11.82 -22.64
N LEU A 101 4.42 10.92 -21.79
CA LEU A 101 3.75 10.53 -20.55
C LEU A 101 3.57 11.72 -19.60
N THR A 102 4.59 12.59 -19.49
CA THR A 102 4.53 13.78 -18.64
C THR A 102 3.49 14.78 -19.15
N GLU A 103 3.39 14.97 -20.46
CA GLU A 103 2.37 15.82 -21.08
C GLU A 103 0.95 15.29 -20.85
N ASP A 104 0.76 13.98 -21.04
CA ASP A 104 -0.51 13.31 -20.79
C ASP A 104 -0.95 13.42 -19.32
N VAL A 105 -0.01 13.26 -18.36
CA VAL A 105 -0.28 13.47 -16.94
C VAL A 105 -0.69 14.92 -16.66
N LYS A 106 -0.02 15.91 -17.25
CA LYS A 106 -0.40 17.32 -17.14
C LYS A 106 -1.80 17.56 -17.70
N LYS A 107 -2.12 16.99 -18.86
CA LYS A 107 -3.43 17.07 -19.49
C LYS A 107 -4.52 16.49 -18.59
N ILE A 108 -4.30 15.30 -18.03
CA ILE A 108 -5.24 14.67 -17.09
C ILE A 108 -5.45 15.54 -15.85
N ASN A 109 -4.37 16.01 -15.23
CA ASN A 109 -4.44 16.81 -14.00
C ASN A 109 -5.10 18.19 -14.20
N SER A 110 -4.97 18.77 -15.39
CA SER A 110 -5.60 20.05 -15.74
C SER A 110 -7.06 19.92 -16.21
N SER A 111 -7.51 18.71 -16.52
CA SER A 111 -8.86 18.46 -17.03
C SER A 111 -9.92 18.57 -15.95
N LYS A 112 -11.09 19.13 -16.30
CA LYS A 112 -12.27 19.16 -15.43
C LYS A 112 -13.10 17.86 -15.50
N ARG A 113 -12.77 16.98 -16.45
CA ARG A 113 -13.49 15.72 -16.70
C ARG A 113 -12.77 14.54 -16.07
N ILE A 114 -13.53 13.47 -15.85
CA ILE A 114 -13.05 12.25 -15.23
C ILE A 114 -12.61 11.26 -16.32
N PHE A 115 -11.42 10.67 -16.13
CA PHE A 115 -10.92 9.59 -16.97
C PHE A 115 -11.15 8.25 -16.27
N ALA A 116 -12.10 7.47 -16.78
CA ALA A 116 -12.42 6.14 -16.25
C ALA A 116 -11.71 5.04 -17.08
N PRO A 117 -10.94 4.14 -16.46
CA PRO A 117 -10.31 3.04 -17.19
C PRO A 117 -11.33 1.97 -17.58
N ALA A 118 -11.06 1.27 -18.67
CA ALA A 118 -11.79 0.05 -19.03
C ALA A 118 -11.40 -1.14 -18.13
N ASP A 119 -12.31 -2.10 -17.98
CA ASP A 119 -12.12 -3.30 -17.14
C ASP A 119 -11.15 -4.31 -17.78
N LYS A 120 -11.21 -4.50 -19.10
CA LYS A 120 -10.42 -5.53 -19.81
C LYS A 120 -9.53 -5.01 -20.94
N THR A 121 -9.85 -3.86 -21.50
CA THR A 121 -9.04 -3.24 -22.55
C THR A 121 -8.12 -2.19 -21.93
N ARG A 122 -7.23 -1.62 -22.76
CA ARG A 122 -6.34 -0.52 -22.36
C ARG A 122 -6.97 0.85 -22.52
N ASN A 123 -8.28 0.89 -22.82
CA ASN A 123 -8.96 2.13 -23.14
C ASN A 123 -9.21 2.96 -21.88
N PHE A 124 -9.22 4.28 -22.06
CA PHE A 124 -9.66 5.24 -21.08
C PHE A 124 -10.82 6.04 -21.69
N TYR A 125 -11.86 6.26 -20.90
CA TYR A 125 -13.05 7.00 -21.30
C TYR A 125 -13.14 8.29 -20.52
N GLU A 126 -13.24 9.39 -21.24
CA GLU A 126 -13.47 10.71 -20.69
C GLU A 126 -14.97 10.93 -20.47
N MET A 127 -15.36 11.41 -19.29
CA MET A 127 -16.76 11.69 -18.97
C MET A 127 -16.92 12.86 -18.01
N ASP A 128 -18.10 13.47 -18.04
CA ASP A 128 -18.43 14.54 -17.10
C ASP A 128 -18.62 14.00 -15.68
N LYS A 129 -18.18 14.79 -14.70
CA LYS A 129 -18.21 14.42 -13.28
C LYS A 129 -19.60 13.96 -12.79
N PRO A 130 -20.72 14.64 -13.09
CA PRO A 130 -22.04 14.21 -12.63
C PRO A 130 -22.46 12.84 -13.19
N LYS A 131 -22.07 12.55 -14.44
CA LYS A 131 -22.35 11.26 -15.09
C LYS A 131 -21.56 10.14 -14.43
N TYR A 132 -20.29 10.38 -14.11
CA TYR A 132 -19.45 9.41 -13.39
C TYR A 132 -19.99 9.13 -11.98
N GLU A 133 -20.36 10.17 -11.23
CA GLU A 133 -20.90 10.04 -9.87
C GLU A 133 -22.21 9.25 -9.84
N LYS A 134 -23.10 9.47 -10.83
CA LYS A 134 -24.31 8.68 -11.01
C LYS A 134 -23.99 7.20 -11.27
N LEU A 135 -23.05 6.91 -12.18
CA LEU A 135 -22.62 5.53 -12.45
C LEU A 135 -22.04 4.87 -11.20
N LEU A 136 -21.23 5.60 -10.43
CA LEU A 136 -20.63 5.11 -9.20
C LEU A 136 -21.70 4.79 -8.15
N SER A 137 -22.64 5.70 -7.90
CA SER A 137 -23.67 5.53 -6.87
C SER A 137 -24.61 4.36 -7.20
N GLU A 138 -25.07 4.24 -8.45
CA GLU A 138 -25.90 3.12 -8.91
C GLU A 138 -25.20 1.76 -8.74
N ASN A 139 -23.89 1.69 -9.04
CA ASN A 139 -23.12 0.46 -8.87
C ASN A 139 -22.86 0.13 -7.39
N ILE A 140 -22.72 1.14 -6.52
CA ILE A 140 -22.57 0.94 -5.07
C ILE A 140 -23.87 0.39 -4.50
N THR A 141 -25.00 1.05 -4.74
CA THR A 141 -26.30 0.69 -4.15
C THR A 141 -26.83 -0.64 -4.68
N GLN A 142 -26.40 -1.08 -5.87
CA GLN A 142 -26.72 -2.42 -6.38
C GLN A 142 -26.12 -3.55 -5.54
N LYS A 143 -24.93 -3.33 -4.95
CA LYS A 143 -24.17 -4.38 -4.24
C LYS A 143 -24.10 -4.21 -2.73
N TYR A 144 -24.13 -2.97 -2.27
CA TYR A 144 -23.89 -2.60 -0.89
C TYR A 144 -25.07 -1.80 -0.36
N LYS A 145 -25.37 -2.01 0.92
CA LYS A 145 -26.30 -1.15 1.66
C LYS A 145 -25.56 0.06 2.19
N THR A 146 -26.21 1.21 2.17
CA THR A 146 -25.72 2.40 2.86
C THR A 146 -25.88 2.19 4.37
N THR A 147 -24.94 2.71 5.14
CA THR A 147 -24.98 2.72 6.60
C THR A 147 -24.60 4.12 7.07
N ASP A 148 -24.95 4.45 8.30
CA ASP A 148 -24.58 5.70 8.93
C ASP A 148 -23.13 5.66 9.46
N SER A 149 -22.58 6.84 9.70
CA SER A 149 -21.22 6.96 10.23
C SER A 149 -21.07 6.40 11.65
N ASN A 150 -22.11 6.44 12.48
CA ASN A 150 -22.03 5.94 13.86
C ASN A 150 -21.84 4.42 13.87
N THR A 151 -22.54 3.69 12.99
CA THR A 151 -22.34 2.24 12.85
C THR A 151 -20.89 1.89 12.48
N VAL A 152 -20.22 2.70 11.64
CA VAL A 152 -18.81 2.48 11.31
C VAL A 152 -17.92 2.70 12.53
N GLU A 153 -18.15 3.79 13.29
CA GLU A 153 -17.41 4.08 14.52
C GLU A 153 -17.62 3.01 15.59
N ASP A 154 -18.83 2.46 15.71
CA ASP A 154 -19.14 1.42 16.68
C ASP A 154 -18.44 0.10 16.34
N ILE A 155 -18.37 -0.26 15.06
CA ILE A 155 -17.57 -1.40 14.59
C ILE A 155 -16.07 -1.18 14.88
N GLU A 156 -15.56 0.02 14.66
CA GLU A 156 -14.15 0.34 14.94
C GLU A 156 -13.85 0.27 16.44
N LYS A 157 -14.74 0.79 17.30
CA LYS A 157 -14.63 0.66 18.77
C LYS A 157 -14.68 -0.80 19.21
N GLU A 158 -15.57 -1.61 18.64
CA GLU A 158 -15.65 -3.03 18.96
C GLU A 158 -14.35 -3.76 18.55
N CYS A 159 -13.83 -3.49 17.36
CA CYS A 159 -12.55 -4.03 16.91
C CYS A 159 -11.41 -3.62 17.86
N ALA A 160 -11.36 -2.36 18.30
CA ALA A 160 -10.36 -1.87 19.25
C ALA A 160 -10.47 -2.61 20.60
N ASN A 161 -11.68 -2.74 21.14
CA ASN A 161 -11.93 -3.46 22.40
C ASN A 161 -11.51 -4.94 22.30
N ILE A 162 -11.79 -5.59 21.18
CA ILE A 162 -11.35 -6.98 20.93
C ILE A 162 -9.82 -7.04 20.87
N SER A 163 -9.18 -6.11 20.14
CA SER A 163 -7.73 -6.08 20.01
C SER A 163 -7.00 -5.85 21.34
N GLU A 164 -7.57 -5.03 22.23
CA GLU A 164 -7.03 -4.76 23.55
C GLU A 164 -7.17 -5.96 24.47
N LYS A 165 -8.35 -6.62 24.48
CA LYS A 165 -8.58 -7.88 25.22
C LYS A 165 -7.65 -9.00 24.78
N LEU A 166 -7.25 -9.01 23.52
CA LEU A 166 -6.32 -9.98 22.94
C LEU A 166 -4.85 -9.55 23.01
N HIS A 167 -4.55 -8.38 23.60
CA HIS A 167 -3.18 -7.83 23.71
C HIS A 167 -2.43 -7.73 22.37
N ILE A 168 -3.15 -7.47 21.27
CA ILE A 168 -2.61 -7.32 19.89
C ILE A 168 -2.91 -5.95 19.28
N SER A 169 -3.41 -5.00 20.07
CA SER A 169 -3.75 -3.64 19.63
C SER A 169 -2.56 -2.91 18.99
N ASP A 170 -1.34 -3.18 19.45
CA ASP A 170 -0.10 -2.64 18.88
C ASP A 170 0.26 -3.23 17.51
N ARG A 171 -0.43 -4.29 17.04
CA ARG A 171 -0.12 -5.00 15.80
C ARG A 171 -1.20 -4.87 14.73
N ILE A 172 -2.42 -4.52 15.10
CA ILE A 172 -3.52 -4.37 14.16
C ILE A 172 -3.39 -3.03 13.41
N PRO A 173 -3.27 -3.04 12.07
CA PRO A 173 -3.31 -1.81 11.28
C PRO A 173 -4.73 -1.26 11.21
N ASN A 174 -4.84 0.07 11.17
CA ASN A 174 -6.13 0.72 10.95
C ASN A 174 -6.63 0.44 9.52
N THR A 175 -7.95 0.40 9.36
CA THR A 175 -8.57 0.25 8.04
C THR A 175 -8.37 1.54 7.25
N ALA A 176 -7.70 1.46 6.09
CA ALA A 176 -7.55 2.63 5.23
C ALA A 176 -8.89 3.01 4.59
N VAL A 177 -9.33 4.24 4.79
CA VAL A 177 -10.49 4.80 4.08
C VAL A 177 -10.06 5.15 2.65
N ARG A 178 -10.53 4.38 1.67
CA ARG A 178 -10.27 4.63 0.26
C ARG A 178 -11.58 4.71 -0.53
N PRO A 179 -11.74 5.70 -1.42
CA PRO A 179 -12.95 5.83 -2.21
C PRO A 179 -13.10 4.66 -3.17
N ALA A 180 -14.34 4.25 -3.39
CA ALA A 180 -14.67 3.31 -4.44
C ALA A 180 -14.55 3.98 -5.82
N PHE A 181 -14.23 3.18 -6.84
CA PHE A 181 -14.20 3.64 -8.22
C PHE A 181 -14.76 2.59 -9.16
N VAL A 182 -15.15 3.01 -10.37
CA VAL A 182 -15.70 2.13 -11.39
C VAL A 182 -14.76 1.98 -12.58
N THR A 183 -14.79 0.81 -13.20
CA THR A 183 -14.15 0.53 -14.49
C THR A 183 -15.21 0.20 -15.54
N VAL A 184 -15.00 0.66 -16.77
CA VAL A 184 -15.98 0.56 -17.86
C VAL A 184 -15.89 -0.80 -18.55
N LYS A 185 -17.02 -1.50 -18.72
CA LYS A 185 -17.09 -2.78 -19.44
C LYS A 185 -17.39 -2.56 -20.93
N ASP A 186 -16.38 -2.10 -21.64
CA ASP A 186 -16.45 -1.82 -23.09
C ASP A 186 -16.54 -3.09 -23.97
N HIS A 187 -16.08 -4.23 -23.46
CA HIS A 187 -16.18 -5.54 -24.10
C HIS A 187 -17.61 -6.16 -24.10
N LYS A 188 -18.65 -5.39 -23.81
CA LYS A 188 -20.05 -5.88 -23.77
C LYS A 188 -20.79 -5.44 -25.03
N GLU A 189 -21.65 -6.31 -25.55
CA GLU A 189 -22.30 -6.16 -26.86
C GLU A 189 -23.06 -4.84 -27.05
N ASN A 190 -23.66 -4.29 -25.99
CA ASN A 190 -24.43 -3.03 -26.06
C ASN A 190 -23.62 -1.77 -25.71
N PHE A 191 -22.29 -1.84 -25.67
CA PHE A 191 -21.45 -0.66 -25.52
C PHE A 191 -21.34 0.10 -26.86
N PRO A 192 -21.47 1.45 -26.91
CA PRO A 192 -21.57 2.39 -25.80
C PRO A 192 -23.01 2.73 -25.33
N ASN A 193 -24.05 2.18 -25.96
CA ASN A 193 -25.46 2.51 -25.69
C ASN A 193 -25.87 2.22 -24.23
N SER A 194 -25.37 1.14 -23.65
CA SER A 194 -25.59 0.77 -22.24
C SER A 194 -24.24 0.57 -21.55
N VAL A 195 -23.79 1.59 -20.81
CA VAL A 195 -22.50 1.57 -20.12
C VAL A 195 -22.60 0.75 -18.84
N LYS A 196 -22.17 -0.51 -18.90
CA LYS A 196 -22.01 -1.36 -17.71
C LYS A 196 -20.65 -1.11 -17.07
N CYS A 197 -20.61 -1.16 -15.74
CA CYS A 197 -19.38 -0.94 -14.98
C CYS A 197 -19.03 -2.15 -14.10
N ARG A 198 -17.79 -2.18 -13.61
CA ARG A 198 -17.36 -2.99 -12.46
C ARG A 198 -16.96 -2.04 -11.35
N LEU A 199 -17.62 -2.17 -10.20
CA LEU A 199 -17.26 -1.50 -8.97
C LEU A 199 -16.02 -2.14 -8.34
N THR A 200 -15.06 -1.30 -7.95
CA THR A 200 -13.86 -1.66 -7.21
C THR A 200 -13.83 -0.91 -5.89
N THR A 201 -13.78 -1.65 -4.79
CA THR A 201 -13.74 -1.14 -3.41
C THR A 201 -12.40 -1.50 -2.77
N PRO A 202 -11.38 -0.63 -2.86
CA PRO A 202 -10.07 -0.93 -2.30
C PRO A 202 -10.09 -0.92 -0.77
N ARG A 203 -10.04 -2.11 -0.13
CA ARG A 203 -9.87 -2.26 1.34
C ARG A 203 -8.52 -2.89 1.66
N LYS A 204 -7.43 -2.17 1.44
CA LYS A 204 -6.11 -2.58 1.97
C LYS A 204 -5.88 -1.89 3.31
N PRO A 205 -5.36 -2.59 4.34
CA PRO A 205 -4.96 -1.95 5.60
C PRO A 205 -3.94 -0.83 5.36
N GLN A 206 -3.90 0.13 6.28
CA GLN A 206 -2.95 1.25 6.24
C GLN A 206 -1.56 0.87 6.77
#